data_AF-A0AAW5IL81-F1
#
_entry.id   AF-A0AAW5IL81-F1
#
_cell.length_a   1.000
_cell.length_b   1.000
_cell.length_c   1.000
_cell.angle_alpha   90.00
_cell.angle_beta   90.00
_cell.angle_gamma   90.00
#
_symmetry.space_group_name_H-M   'P 1'
#
loop_
_entity.id
_entity.type
_entity.pdbx_description
1 polymer ?
#
loop_
_entity_poly.entity_id
_entity_poly.type
_entity_poly.pdbx_seq_one_letter_code
_entity_poly.pdbx_strand_id
1 'polypeptide(L)'
;MSCYLIRVENGHKVARSITSQEEYKLIRGSYEQKANLRLAREGNDGAKRRLVQFNYSGHYPQGVVKGMKLPSRAFGFDLDDKQDFEKAAKLMLKDPDKYGLLMLERSARQGGHAVCKREMGKTILENQVRIAKMLEC
;
A
#
# COMPACT_ATOMS: atom_id res chain seq x y z
N MET A 1 3.68 -3.25 12.99
CA MET A 1 3.51 -3.09 11.53
C MET A 1 3.38 -1.60 11.22
N SER A 2 4.08 -1.04 10.22
CA SER A 2 3.90 0.37 9.83
C SER A 2 2.77 0.52 8.81
N CYS A 3 1.54 0.26 9.26
CA CYS A 3 0.34 0.35 8.43
C CYS A 3 -0.70 1.20 9.15
N TYR A 4 -1.34 2.11 8.42
CA TYR A 4 -2.39 2.97 8.94
C TYR A 4 -3.63 2.85 8.07
N LEU A 5 -4.79 2.67 8.71
CA LEU A 5 -6.08 2.81 8.07
C LEU A 5 -6.39 4.30 7.91
N ILE A 6 -6.62 4.72 6.67
CA ILE A 6 -6.96 6.09 6.33
C ILE A 6 -8.48 6.24 6.26
N ARG A 7 -9.00 7.22 6.99
CA ARG A 7 -10.42 7.58 7.02
C ARG A 7 -10.58 9.07 6.80
N VAL A 8 -11.80 9.49 6.47
CA VAL A 8 -12.18 10.90 6.44
C VAL A 8 -13.08 11.15 7.65
N GLU A 9 -12.66 12.06 8.52
CA GLU A 9 -13.40 12.49 9.70
C GLU A 9 -13.53 14.01 9.65
N ASN A 10 -14.75 14.54 9.75
CA ASN A 10 -15.04 15.98 9.65
C ASN A 10 -14.41 16.65 8.41
N GLY A 11 -14.38 15.95 7.27
CA GLY A 11 -13.77 16.45 6.03
C GLY A 11 -12.25 16.34 5.95
N HIS A 12 -11.58 15.80 6.97
CA HIS A 12 -10.12 15.66 7.02
C HIS A 12 -9.67 14.20 6.98
N LYS A 13 -8.57 13.92 6.27
CA LYS A 13 -7.94 12.60 6.30
C LYS A 13 -7.23 12.39 7.64
N VAL A 14 -7.61 11.30 8.32
CA VAL A 14 -6.98 10.82 9.54
C VAL A 14 -6.38 9.43 9.33
N ALA A 15 -5.36 9.09 10.11
CA ALA A 15 -4.63 7.84 10.06
C ALA A 15 -4.72 7.14 11.41
N ARG A 16 -5.34 5.95 11.41
CA ARG A 16 -5.39 5.07 12.59
C ARG A 16 -4.38 3.95 12.44
N SER A 17 -3.51 3.76 13.43
CA SER A 17 -2.52 2.68 13.39
C SER A 17 -3.21 1.31 13.39
N ILE A 18 -2.71 0.40 12.53
CA ILE A 18 -3.02 -1.03 12.58
C ILE A 18 -1.89 -1.73 13.30
N THR A 19 -2.20 -2.33 14.45
CA THR A 19 -1.18 -2.83 15.37
C THR A 19 -0.91 -4.33 15.21
N SER A 20 -1.85 -5.09 14.63
CA SER A 20 -1.72 -6.53 14.44
C SER A 20 -2.02 -6.99 13.01
N GLN A 21 -1.48 -8.15 12.65
CA GLN A 21 -1.74 -8.77 11.36
C GLN A 21 -3.19 -9.30 11.28
N GLU A 22 -3.74 -9.78 12.39
CA GLU A 22 -5.13 -10.23 12.47
C GLU A 22 -6.09 -9.10 12.14
N GLU A 23 -5.88 -7.91 12.72
CA GLU A 23 -6.71 -6.73 12.45
C GLU A 23 -6.67 -6.35 10.97
N TYR A 24 -5.47 -6.30 10.38
CA TYR A 24 -5.30 -6.03 8.96
C TYR A 24 -6.09 -7.02 8.09
N LYS A 25 -5.94 -8.32 8.38
CA LYS A 25 -6.62 -9.40 7.66
C LYS A 25 -8.13 -9.35 7.83
N LEU A 26 -8.63 -9.02 9.02
CA LEU A 26 -10.07 -8.87 9.29
C LEU A 26 -10.67 -7.71 8.48
N ILE A 27 -10.00 -6.55 8.45
CA ILE A 27 -10.48 -5.39 7.68
C ILE A 27 -10.49 -5.71 6.19
N ARG A 28 -9.37 -6.20 5.65
CA ARG A 28 -9.24 -6.58 4.23
C ARG A 28 -10.18 -7.70 3.83
N GLY A 29 -10.38 -8.66 4.73
CA GLY A 29 -11.18 -9.87 4.52
C GLY A 29 -12.67 -9.71 4.80
N SER A 30 -13.11 -8.54 5.27
CA SER A 30 -14.51 -8.25 5.59
C SER A 30 -15.41 -8.46 4.37
N TYR A 31 -16.67 -8.84 4.64
CA TYR A 31 -17.67 -9.08 3.61
C TYR A 31 -17.84 -7.87 2.68
N GLU A 32 -17.94 -6.68 3.26
CA GLU A 32 -18.10 -5.42 2.52
C GLU A 32 -16.91 -5.12 1.62
N GLN A 33 -15.67 -5.34 2.08
CA GLN A 33 -14.49 -5.11 1.26
C GLN A 33 -14.40 -6.09 0.10
N LYS A 34 -14.70 -7.37 0.33
CA LYS A 34 -14.76 -8.38 -0.73
C LYS A 34 -15.84 -8.05 -1.77
N ALA A 35 -17.04 -7.67 -1.32
CA ALA A 35 -18.14 -7.29 -2.20
C ALA A 35 -17.82 -6.04 -3.04
N ASN A 36 -17.29 -4.99 -2.41
CA ASN A 36 -16.87 -3.78 -3.12
C ASN A 36 -15.70 -4.06 -4.09
N LEU A 37 -14.75 -4.91 -3.72
CA LEU A 37 -13.63 -5.27 -4.59
C LEU A 37 -14.09 -5.99 -5.86
N ARG A 38 -15.07 -6.90 -5.73
CA ARG A 38 -15.68 -7.58 -6.89
C ARG A 38 -16.30 -6.57 -7.85
N LEU A 39 -17.17 -5.69 -7.34
CA LEU A 39 -17.83 -4.66 -8.15
C LEU A 39 -16.83 -3.66 -8.74
N ALA A 40 -15.78 -3.29 -8.01
CA ALA A 40 -14.75 -2.37 -8.49
C ALA A 40 -13.96 -2.96 -9.68
N ARG A 41 -13.72 -4.28 -9.66
CA ARG A 41 -13.09 -5.03 -10.77
C ARG A 41 -13.98 -5.11 -12.00
N GLU A 42 -15.30 -5.08 -11.82
CA GLU A 42 -16.31 -4.98 -12.88
C GLU A 42 -16.51 -3.54 -13.39
N GLY A 43 -15.74 -2.57 -12.88
CA GLY A 43 -15.78 -1.17 -13.35
C GLY A 43 -16.59 -0.22 -12.47
N ASN A 44 -17.19 -0.67 -11.37
CA ASN A 44 -17.99 0.20 -10.49
C ASN A 44 -17.11 1.19 -9.69
N ASP A 45 -17.05 2.45 -10.14
CA ASP A 45 -16.29 3.51 -9.47
C ASP A 45 -16.79 3.82 -8.05
N GLY A 46 -18.11 3.71 -7.81
CA GLY A 46 -18.69 3.89 -6.48
C GLY A 46 -18.16 2.85 -5.49
N ALA A 47 -18.09 1.59 -5.90
CA ALA A 47 -17.52 0.51 -5.10
C ALA A 47 -16.02 0.70 -4.86
N LYS A 48 -15.27 1.14 -5.88
CA LYS A 48 -13.84 1.48 -5.73
C LYS A 48 -13.62 2.55 -4.67
N ARG A 49 -14.44 3.61 -4.64
CA ARG A 49 -14.34 4.69 -3.64
C ARG A 49 -14.66 4.24 -2.20
N ARG A 50 -15.40 3.14 -2.03
CA ARG A 50 -15.72 2.54 -0.73
C ARG A 50 -14.67 1.54 -0.23
N LEU A 51 -13.67 1.21 -1.04
CA LEU A 51 -12.56 0.38 -0.57
C LEU A 51 -11.77 1.12 0.51
N VAL A 52 -11.38 0.39 1.55
CA VAL A 52 -10.54 0.96 2.61
C VAL A 52 -9.19 1.40 2.02
N GLN A 53 -8.68 2.53 2.51
CA GLN A 53 -7.38 3.04 2.13
C GLN A 53 -6.39 2.75 3.25
N PHE A 54 -5.23 2.19 2.90
CA PHE A 54 -4.13 2.02 3.83
C PHE A 54 -2.94 2.88 3.41
N ASN A 55 -2.17 3.35 4.39
CA ASN A 55 -0.89 3.99 4.15
C ASN A 55 0.23 3.18 4.81
N TYR A 56 1.32 2.97 4.06
CA TYR A 56 2.48 2.19 4.50
C TYR A 56 3.77 3.03 4.59
N SER A 57 3.74 4.29 4.15
CA SER A 57 4.93 5.11 3.93
C SER A 57 5.16 6.16 5.01
N GLY A 58 4.12 6.62 5.69
CA GLY A 58 4.20 7.63 6.74
C GLY A 58 4.14 7.07 8.17
N HIS A 59 4.53 7.91 9.12
CA HIS A 59 4.33 7.68 10.56
C HIS A 59 3.45 8.80 11.13
N TYR A 60 2.33 8.44 11.77
CA TYR A 60 1.26 9.38 12.15
C TYR A 60 0.90 9.26 13.65
N PRO A 61 1.79 9.64 14.58
CA PRO A 61 1.56 9.52 16.02
C PRO A 61 0.35 10.32 16.52
N GLN A 62 0.02 11.43 15.86
CA GLN A 62 -1.13 12.27 16.18
C GLN A 62 -2.36 11.98 15.30
N GLY A 63 -2.29 10.97 14.44
CA GLY A 63 -3.38 10.60 13.51
C GLY A 63 -3.66 11.60 12.39
N VAL A 64 -3.05 12.79 12.37
CA VAL A 64 -3.23 13.76 11.28
C VAL A 64 -2.37 13.41 10.08
N VAL A 65 -2.99 13.31 8.89
CA VAL A 65 -2.27 12.97 7.64
C VAL A 65 -1.67 14.21 6.98
N LYS A 66 -2.44 15.30 6.89
CA LYS A 66 -2.05 16.50 6.15
C LYS A 66 -0.83 17.17 6.81
N GLY A 67 0.20 17.48 6.03
CA GLY A 67 1.40 18.15 6.49
C GLY A 67 2.40 17.27 7.24
N MET A 68 2.05 16.00 7.52
CA MET A 68 2.93 15.09 8.24
C MET A 68 4.04 14.55 7.34
N LYS A 69 5.29 14.65 7.80
CA LYS A 69 6.49 14.26 7.04
C LYS A 69 7.34 13.20 7.74
N LEU A 70 6.87 12.64 8.86
CA LEU A 70 7.63 11.61 9.56
C LEU A 70 7.70 10.33 8.72
N PRO A 71 8.91 9.82 8.42
CA PRO A 71 9.08 8.65 7.58
C PRO A 71 8.73 7.37 8.36
N SER A 72 8.10 6.39 7.70
CA SER A 72 7.89 5.06 8.28
C SER A 72 9.15 4.18 8.15
N ARG A 73 9.10 2.92 8.60
CA ARG A 73 10.15 1.91 8.37
C ARG A 73 9.96 1.13 7.06
N ALA A 74 8.86 1.37 6.37
CA ALA A 74 8.52 0.81 5.07
C ALA A 74 8.11 1.93 4.12
N PHE A 75 7.97 1.59 2.84
CA PHE A 75 7.38 2.47 1.84
C PHE A 75 6.54 1.67 0.87
N GLY A 76 5.48 2.29 0.38
CA GLY A 76 4.69 1.78 -0.75
C GLY A 76 5.34 2.12 -2.09
N PHE A 77 5.26 1.17 -3.01
CA PHE A 77 5.68 1.29 -4.40
C PHE A 77 4.48 0.89 -5.26
N ASP A 78 3.94 1.86 -6.00
CA ASP A 78 2.75 1.67 -6.84
C ASP A 78 3.18 1.31 -8.25
N LEU A 79 2.58 0.25 -8.79
CA LEU A 79 2.84 -0.28 -10.11
C LEU A 79 1.51 -0.24 -10.86
N ASP A 80 1.26 0.85 -11.59
CA ASP A 80 -0.04 1.13 -12.19
C ASP A 80 -0.38 0.22 -13.38
N ASP A 81 0.62 -0.10 -14.20
CA ASP A 81 0.45 -0.96 -15.37
C ASP A 81 0.35 -2.44 -14.99
N LYS A 82 -0.50 -3.17 -15.71
CA LYS A 82 -0.75 -4.59 -15.45
C LYS A 82 0.47 -5.45 -15.78
N GLN A 83 1.12 -5.22 -16.92
CA GLN A 83 2.28 -6.01 -17.35
C GLN A 83 3.48 -5.72 -16.47
N ASP A 84 3.70 -4.46 -16.12
CA ASP A 84 4.78 -4.06 -15.21
C ASP A 84 4.56 -4.66 -13.82
N PHE A 85 3.32 -4.60 -13.30
CA PHE A 85 2.98 -5.26 -12.04
C PHE A 85 3.21 -6.77 -12.10
N GLU A 86 2.77 -7.46 -13.15
CA GLU A 86 2.95 -8.91 -13.29
C GLU A 86 4.43 -9.31 -13.40
N LYS A 87 5.25 -8.53 -14.14
CA LYS A 87 6.71 -8.74 -14.24
C LYS A 87 7.38 -8.50 -12.89
N ALA A 88 7.09 -7.36 -12.25
CA ALA A 88 7.64 -7.00 -10.95
C ALA A 88 7.24 -8.02 -9.87
N ALA A 89 5.98 -8.43 -9.83
CA ALA A 89 5.47 -9.43 -8.91
C ALA A 89 6.25 -10.75 -9.03
N LYS A 90 6.47 -11.25 -10.26
CA LYS A 90 7.26 -12.48 -10.49
C LYS A 90 8.69 -12.34 -9.97
N LEU A 91 9.36 -11.22 -10.25
CA LEU A 91 10.74 -10.98 -9.81
C LEU A 91 10.82 -10.85 -8.28
N MET A 92 9.94 -10.04 -7.69
CA MET A 92 9.91 -9.81 -6.24
C MET A 92 9.58 -11.07 -5.45
N LEU A 93 8.67 -11.92 -5.94
CA LEU A 93 8.31 -13.16 -5.27
C LEU A 93 9.40 -14.25 -5.40
N LYS A 94 10.26 -14.17 -6.42
CA LYS A 94 11.39 -15.09 -6.59
C LYS A 94 12.48 -14.87 -5.53
N ASP A 95 12.70 -13.62 -5.15
CA ASP A 95 13.71 -13.24 -4.14
C ASP A 95 13.20 -12.06 -3.28
N PRO A 96 12.25 -12.30 -2.35
CA PRO A 96 11.62 -11.23 -1.57
C PRO A 96 12.62 -10.42 -0.75
N ASP A 97 13.66 -11.06 -0.21
CA ASP A 97 14.65 -10.43 0.66
C ASP A 97 15.53 -9.44 -0.10
N LYS A 98 15.91 -9.74 -1.35
CA LYS A 98 16.63 -8.79 -2.23
C LYS A 98 15.92 -7.45 -2.37
N TYR A 99 14.60 -7.45 -2.47
CA TYR A 99 13.79 -6.23 -2.58
C TYR A 99 13.36 -5.68 -1.22
N GLY A 100 13.61 -6.42 -0.14
CA GLY A 100 13.05 -6.12 1.19
C GLY A 100 11.53 -6.17 1.20
N LEU A 101 10.91 -7.02 0.37
CA LEU A 101 9.47 -7.12 0.20
C LEU A 101 8.78 -7.52 1.51
N LEU A 102 7.79 -6.75 1.93
CA LEU A 102 6.97 -6.99 3.11
C LEU A 102 5.53 -7.38 2.74
N MET A 103 5.03 -6.86 1.61
CA MET A 103 3.67 -7.10 1.13
C MET A 103 3.60 -6.88 -0.37
N LEU A 104 2.80 -7.68 -1.06
CA LEU A 104 2.48 -7.50 -2.47
C LEU A 104 0.97 -7.71 -2.64
N GLU A 105 0.27 -6.72 -3.19
CA GLU A 105 -1.19 -6.76 -3.33
C GLU A 105 -1.60 -6.25 -4.70
N ARG A 106 -2.46 -7.00 -5.41
CA ARG A 106 -3.05 -6.56 -6.67
C ARG A 106 -4.12 -5.49 -6.40
N SER A 107 -4.07 -4.39 -7.16
CA SER A 107 -5.05 -3.32 -7.09
C SER A 107 -6.42 -3.75 -7.67
N ALA A 108 -7.42 -2.89 -7.52
CA ALA A 108 -8.78 -3.19 -7.96
C ALA A 108 -8.93 -3.33 -9.50
N ARG A 109 -7.95 -2.89 -10.31
CA ARG A 109 -8.04 -2.92 -11.77
C ARG A 109 -6.83 -3.58 -12.43
N GLN A 110 -5.80 -2.78 -12.75
CA GLN A 110 -4.71 -3.18 -13.63
C GLN A 110 -3.45 -3.51 -12.83
N GLY A 111 -2.97 -2.54 -12.06
CA GLY A 111 -1.74 -2.63 -11.29
C GLY A 111 -1.79 -3.31 -9.92
N GLY A 112 -0.88 -2.91 -9.04
CA GLY A 112 -0.78 -3.34 -7.67
C GLY A 112 0.23 -2.56 -6.85
N HIS A 113 0.26 -2.85 -5.55
CA HIS A 113 1.18 -2.22 -4.61
C HIS A 113 2.18 -3.25 -4.09
N ALA A 114 3.45 -2.87 -4.07
CA ALA A 114 4.47 -3.51 -3.25
C ALA A 114 4.76 -2.63 -2.02
N VAL A 115 4.97 -3.25 -0.87
CA VAL A 115 5.47 -2.57 0.33
C VAL A 115 6.83 -3.17 0.63
N CYS A 116 7.86 -2.33 0.70
CA CYS A 116 9.22 -2.77 0.94
C CYS A 116 9.81 -2.11 2.20
N LYS A 117 10.81 -2.76 2.80
CA LYS A 117 11.62 -2.20 3.89
C LYS A 117 12.33 -0.95 3.38
N ARG A 118 12.24 0.12 4.15
CA ARG A 118 12.93 1.37 3.84
C ARG A 118 14.40 1.28 4.25
N GLU A 119 15.29 1.72 3.37
CA GLU A 119 16.67 2.03 3.70
C GLU A 119 16.73 3.30 4.55
N MET A 120 17.27 3.18 5.77
CA MET A 120 17.36 4.30 6.71
C MET A 120 18.33 5.37 6.19
N GLY A 121 18.04 6.64 6.46
CA GLY A 121 18.81 7.76 5.90
C GLY A 121 18.42 8.16 4.47
N LYS A 122 17.59 7.37 3.78
CA LYS A 122 17.04 7.68 2.45
C LYS A 122 15.60 8.17 2.53
N THR A 123 15.24 9.05 1.61
CA THR A 123 13.87 9.50 1.34
C THR A 123 13.02 8.36 0.78
N ILE A 124 11.70 8.53 0.78
CA ILE A 124 10.77 7.59 0.12
C ILE A 124 11.09 7.49 -1.37
N LEU A 125 11.32 8.62 -2.05
CA LEU A 125 11.62 8.64 -3.47
C LEU A 125 12.90 7.88 -3.82
N GLU A 126 13.98 8.09 -3.05
CA GLU A 126 15.23 7.33 -3.27
C GLU A 126 15.02 5.82 -3.14
N ASN A 127 14.20 5.38 -2.18
CA ASN A 127 13.85 3.98 -2.01
C ASN A 127 13.02 3.43 -3.17
N GLN A 128 12.05 4.21 -3.67
CA GLN A 128 11.24 3.84 -4.83
C GLN A 128 12.11 3.73 -6.08
N VAL A 129 12.99 4.71 -6.33
CA VAL A 129 13.93 4.69 -7.46
C VAL A 129 14.89 3.50 -7.37
N ARG A 130 15.36 3.14 -6.17
CA ARG A 130 16.19 1.94 -5.97
C ARG A 130 15.46 0.68 -6.42
N ILE A 131 14.22 0.49 -5.99
CA ILE A 131 13.43 -0.69 -6.39
C ILE A 131 13.10 -0.66 -7.88
N ALA A 132 12.68 0.48 -8.42
CA ALA A 132 12.40 0.67 -9.85
C ALA A 132 13.60 0.24 -10.72
N LYS A 133 14.81 0.72 -10.39
CA LYS A 133 16.05 0.32 -11.06
C LYS A 133 16.33 -1.19 -11.00
N MET A 134 16.02 -1.84 -9.87
CA MET A 134 16.21 -3.29 -9.71
C MET A 134 15.18 -4.14 -10.47
N LEU A 135 14.05 -3.54 -10.85
CA LEU A 135 12.96 -4.19 -11.61
C LEU A 135 13.01 -3.84 -13.11
N GLU A 136 13.80 -2.84 -13.49
CA GLU A 136 13.86 -2.28 -14.84
C GLU A 136 12.50 -1.72 -15.27
N CYS A 137 11.88 -0.93 -14.40
CA CYS A 137 10.61 -0.22 -14.64
C CYS A 137 10.71 1.26 -14.25
#